data_AF-A0A6S6SZS1-F1
#
_entry.id   AF-A0A6S6SZS1-F1
#
_cell.length_a   1.000
_cell.length_b   1.000
_cell.length_c   1.000
_cell.angle_alpha   90.00
_cell.angle_beta   90.00
_cell.angle_gamma   90.00
#
_symmetry.space_group_name_H-M   'P 1'
#
loop_
_entity.id
_entity.type
_entity.pdbx_description
1 polymer ?
#
loop_
_entity_poly.entity_id
_entity_poly.type
_entity_poly.pdbx_seq_one_letter_code
_entity_poly.pdbx_strand_id
1 'polypeptide(L)'
;MTLESLDIQQQKLKELQTIFPEIFEEGKINFEKLKTVLGDKVDDVSEHYNFSWNGKKECYQTIRAKTNATLKVDDDKSISDGDNVFIEGDNLEVLKLLQMRKKECKKILMTIK
;
A
#
# COMPACT_ATOMS: atom_id res chain seq x y z
N MET A 1 -17.85 0.97 14.69
CA MET A 1 -16.80 0.25 13.93
C MET A 1 -16.02 1.30 13.16
N THR A 2 -14.81 1.61 13.60
CA THR A 2 -13.94 2.62 12.97
C THR A 2 -13.41 2.06 11.66
N LEU A 3 -13.85 2.64 10.53
CA LEU A 3 -13.30 2.36 9.20
C LEU A 3 -11.97 3.11 9.06
N GLU A 4 -10.96 2.67 9.80
CA GLU A 4 -9.59 3.18 9.68
C GLU A 4 -8.88 2.43 8.56
N SER A 5 -8.12 3.14 7.73
CA SER A 5 -7.39 2.50 6.64
C SER A 5 -6.37 1.48 7.14
N LEU A 6 -6.27 0.34 6.45
CA LEU A 6 -5.30 -0.72 6.75
C LEU A 6 -3.89 -0.16 6.83
N ASP A 7 -3.22 -0.41 7.96
CA ASP A 7 -1.81 -0.13 8.10
C ASP A 7 -1.01 -1.19 7.33
N ILE A 8 -0.80 -0.94 6.03
CA ILE A 8 -0.12 -1.85 5.11
C ILE A 8 1.29 -2.18 5.64
N GLN A 9 1.93 -1.27 6.36
CA GLN A 9 3.24 -1.52 6.96
C GLN A 9 3.15 -2.56 8.08
N GLN A 10 2.23 -2.38 9.03
CA GLN A 10 2.02 -3.34 10.10
C GLN A 10 1.58 -4.72 9.58
N GLN A 11 0.74 -4.76 8.53
CA GLN A 11 0.36 -6.04 7.91
C GLN A 11 1.58 -6.74 7.31
N LYS A 12 2.40 -6.02 6.53
CA LYS A 12 3.62 -6.60 5.95
C LYS A 12 4.63 -7.03 7.00
N LEU A 13 4.74 -6.28 8.11
CA LEU A 13 5.59 -6.67 9.23
C LEU A 13 5.10 -7.95 9.91
N LYS A 14 3.79 -8.11 10.09
CA LYS A 14 3.20 -9.37 10.62
C LYS A 14 3.42 -10.56 9.69
N GLU A 15 3.24 -10.36 8.39
CA GLU A 15 3.54 -11.38 7.38
C GLU A 15 5.02 -11.77 7.42
N LEU A 16 5.92 -10.78 7.49
CA LEU A 16 7.37 -11.02 7.60
C LEU A 16 7.73 -11.77 8.89
N GLN A 17 7.11 -11.42 10.02
CA GLN A 17 7.30 -12.11 11.31
C GLN A 17 6.82 -13.57 11.28
N THR A 18 5.81 -13.87 10.46
CA THR A 18 5.33 -15.25 10.27
C THR A 18 6.31 -16.08 9.44
N ILE A 19 6.96 -15.46 8.46
CA ILE A 19 7.88 -16.14 7.53
C ILE A 19 9.27 -16.31 8.15
N PHE A 20 9.79 -15.27 8.81
CA PHE A 20 11.11 -15.22 9.41
C PHE A 20 11.02 -14.71 10.85
N PRO A 21 10.53 -15.50 11.81
CA PRO A 21 10.47 -15.06 13.21
C PRO A 21 11.86 -14.79 13.80
N GLU A 22 12.90 -15.49 13.34
CA GLU A 22 14.26 -15.43 13.87
C GLU A 22 14.97 -14.10 13.65
N ILE A 23 14.54 -13.30 12.67
CA ILE A 23 15.13 -11.98 12.39
C ILE A 23 14.61 -10.88 13.34
N PHE A 24 13.57 -11.16 14.13
CA PHE A 24 13.00 -10.20 15.06
C PHE A 24 13.62 -10.39 16.46
N GLU A 25 14.25 -9.35 16.99
CA GLU A 25 14.74 -9.28 18.36
C GLU A 25 14.17 -8.05 19.04
N GLU A 26 13.58 -8.24 20.23
CA GLU A 26 12.99 -7.16 21.04
C GLU A 26 12.01 -6.25 20.25
N GLY A 27 11.30 -6.83 19.27
CA GLY A 27 10.35 -6.09 18.43
C GLY A 27 10.98 -5.26 17.31
N LYS A 28 12.29 -5.40 17.07
CA LYS A 28 13.02 -4.76 15.95
C LYS A 28 13.61 -5.83 15.01
N ILE A 29 13.84 -5.46 13.76
CA ILE A 29 14.48 -6.34 12.78
C ILE A 29 16.00 -6.26 12.98
N ASN A 30 16.61 -7.41 13.29
CA ASN A 30 18.06 -7.57 13.31
C ASN A 30 18.55 -7.84 11.87
N PHE A 31 19.26 -6.86 11.30
CA PHE A 31 19.80 -6.93 9.95
C PHE A 31 20.88 -8.01 9.77
N GLU A 32 21.64 -8.34 10.82
CA GLU A 32 22.65 -9.40 10.75
C GLU A 32 21.99 -10.76 10.60
N LYS A 33 20.95 -11.05 11.39
CA LYS A 33 20.16 -12.28 11.23
C LYS A 33 19.43 -12.34 9.89
N LEU A 34 18.89 -11.21 9.43
CA LEU A 34 18.27 -11.13 8.11
C LEU A 34 19.28 -11.45 7.00
N LYS A 35 20.50 -10.91 7.06
CA LYS A 35 21.57 -11.25 6.11
C LYS A 35 21.92 -12.73 6.17
N THR A 36 22.04 -13.31 7.36
CA THR A 36 22.32 -14.75 7.54
C THR A 36 21.21 -15.63 6.95
N VAL A 37 19.95 -15.27 7.15
CA VAL A 37 18.79 -16.02 6.61
C VAL A 37 18.70 -15.91 5.09
N LEU A 38 19.02 -14.74 4.53
CA LEU A 38 19.01 -14.52 3.08
C LEU A 38 20.25 -15.11 2.38
N GLY A 39 21.33 -15.36 3.13
CA GLY A 39 22.56 -16.01 2.64
C GLY A 39 23.19 -15.26 1.45
N ASP A 40 23.67 -16.01 0.47
CA ASP A 40 24.32 -15.51 -0.76
C ASP A 40 23.38 -14.73 -1.71
N LYS A 41 22.10 -14.54 -1.36
CA LYS A 41 21.15 -13.75 -2.16
C LYS A 41 21.20 -12.25 -1.86
N VAL A 42 22.04 -11.83 -0.91
CA VAL A 42 22.27 -10.42 -0.61
C VAL A 42 23.49 -9.94 -1.40
N ASP A 43 23.24 -9.22 -2.48
CA ASP A 43 24.30 -8.51 -3.21
C ASP A 43 24.89 -7.41 -2.31
N ASP A 44 26.16 -7.55 -1.94
CA ASP A 44 26.93 -6.51 -1.22
C ASP A 44 27.47 -5.44 -2.21
N VAL A 45 27.27 -5.67 -3.51
CA VAL A 45 27.78 -4.82 -4.60
C VAL A 45 26.82 -3.66 -4.84
N SER A 46 27.19 -2.51 -4.29
CA SER A 46 26.51 -1.20 -4.39
C SER A 46 26.44 -0.60 -5.81
N GLU A 47 26.57 -1.38 -6.89
CA GLU A 47 26.45 -0.88 -8.27
C GLU A 47 25.00 -0.76 -8.73
N HIS A 48 24.13 -0.29 -7.83
CA HIS A 48 22.73 -0.03 -8.13
C HIS A 48 22.55 1.48 -8.34
N TYR A 49 22.36 1.89 -9.59
CA TYR A 49 22.04 3.28 -9.91
C TYR A 49 20.67 3.63 -9.31
N ASN A 50 20.68 4.32 -8.18
CA ASN A 50 19.48 4.73 -7.49
C ASN A 50 19.09 6.15 -7.91
N PHE A 51 17.93 6.30 -8.54
CA PHE A 51 17.35 7.62 -8.79
C PHE A 51 16.83 8.20 -7.47
N SER A 52 17.55 9.20 -6.94
CA SER A 52 17.19 9.94 -5.72
C SER A 52 16.89 11.38 -6.08
N TRP A 53 15.74 11.89 -5.65
CA TRP A 53 15.32 13.28 -5.84
C TRP A 53 14.75 13.83 -4.54
N ASN A 54 14.79 15.17 -4.39
CA ASN A 54 14.23 15.83 -3.22
C ASN A 54 12.72 15.56 -3.12
N GLY A 55 12.22 15.23 -1.94
CA GLY A 55 10.82 14.87 -1.73
C GLY A 55 10.46 13.40 -2.01
N LYS A 56 11.37 12.56 -2.53
CA LYS A 56 11.11 11.11 -2.73
C LYS A 56 10.59 10.43 -1.46
N LYS A 57 11.24 10.70 -0.31
CA LYS A 57 10.85 10.14 0.99
C LYS A 57 9.46 10.63 1.44
N GLU A 58 9.18 11.92 1.27
CA GLU A 58 7.90 12.54 1.63
C GLU A 58 6.76 11.97 0.76
N CYS A 59 6.98 11.81 -0.56
CA CYS A 59 6.02 11.14 -1.44
C CYS A 59 5.68 9.73 -0.94
N TYR A 60 6.67 8.92 -0.55
CA TYR A 60 6.41 7.60 0.00
C TYR A 60 5.65 7.64 1.33
N GLN A 61 5.92 8.63 2.18
CA GLN A 61 5.16 8.82 3.41
C GLN A 61 3.69 9.14 3.10
N THR A 62 3.42 10.06 2.16
CA THR A 62 2.05 10.43 1.75
C THR A 62 1.28 9.27 1.11
N ILE A 63 1.96 8.44 0.30
CA ILE A 63 1.35 7.23 -0.29
C ILE A 63 0.99 6.23 0.80
N ARG A 64 1.82 6.07 1.83
CA ARG A 64 1.59 5.14 2.95
C ARG A 64 0.68 5.71 4.03
N ALA A 65 0.45 7.02 4.03
CA ALA A 65 -0.40 7.68 5.01
C ALA A 65 -1.83 7.17 4.91
N LYS A 66 -2.42 6.94 6.08
CA LYS A 66 -3.79 6.46 6.23
C LYS A 66 -4.79 7.42 5.59
N THR A 67 -5.81 6.89 4.95
CA THR A 67 -6.95 7.67 4.44
C THR A 67 -8.14 7.55 5.39
N ASN A 68 -8.82 8.66 5.63
CA ASN A 68 -10.11 8.70 6.34
C ASN A 68 -11.29 8.93 5.38
N ALA A 69 -11.03 8.91 4.07
CA ALA A 69 -12.07 9.09 3.07
C ALA A 69 -13.05 7.91 3.09
N THR A 70 -14.28 8.11 2.63
CA THR A 70 -15.30 7.06 2.52
C THR A 70 -16.04 7.22 1.21
N LEU A 71 -16.28 6.12 0.50
CA LEU A 71 -17.09 6.13 -0.71
C LEU A 71 -18.57 6.33 -0.34
N LYS A 72 -19.19 7.36 -0.91
CA LYS A 72 -20.62 7.60 -0.83
C LYS A 72 -21.24 7.29 -2.20
N VAL A 73 -22.33 6.52 -2.20
CA VAL A 73 -23.11 6.28 -3.42
C VAL A 73 -23.95 7.52 -3.71
N ASP A 74 -23.95 7.94 -4.97
CA ASP A 74 -24.81 9.00 -5.49
C ASP A 74 -25.97 8.34 -6.26
N ASP A 75 -27.12 8.25 -5.61
CA ASP A 75 -28.29 7.54 -6.14
C ASP A 75 -28.81 8.18 -7.44
N ASP A 76 -28.69 9.51 -7.59
CA ASP A 76 -29.18 10.27 -8.75
C ASP A 76 -28.38 9.98 -10.04
N LYS A 77 -27.10 9.59 -9.89
CA LYS A 77 -26.20 9.27 -11.01
C LYS A 77 -25.91 7.77 -11.12
N SER A 78 -26.51 6.96 -10.25
CA SER A 78 -26.33 5.52 -10.27
C SER A 78 -27.04 4.93 -11.49
N ILE A 79 -26.27 4.29 -12.38
CA ILE A 79 -26.80 3.50 -13.49
C ILE A 79 -26.75 2.04 -13.06
N SER A 80 -27.90 1.38 -13.04
CA SER A 80 -28.07 0.02 -12.51
C SER A 80 -27.51 -1.09 -13.41
N ASP A 81 -27.21 -0.78 -14.68
CA ASP A 81 -26.78 -1.76 -15.68
C ASP A 81 -25.33 -1.55 -16.10
N GLY A 82 -24.41 -2.25 -15.44
CA GLY A 82 -23.02 -2.36 -15.87
C GLY A 82 -22.02 -2.76 -14.77
N ASP A 83 -20.92 -3.40 -15.17
CA ASP A 83 -19.80 -3.77 -14.30
C ASP A 83 -18.80 -2.62 -14.02
N ASN A 84 -19.08 -1.42 -14.55
CA ASN A 84 -18.17 -0.29 -14.50
C ASN A 84 -18.55 0.66 -13.37
N VAL A 85 -17.56 1.11 -12.58
CA VAL A 85 -17.75 2.09 -11.52
C VAL A 85 -17.07 3.41 -11.88
N PHE A 86 -17.80 4.51 -11.70
CA PHE A 86 -17.26 5.86 -11.77
C PHE A 86 -17.07 6.41 -10.36
N ILE A 87 -15.88 6.93 -10.05
CA ILE A 87 -15.55 7.51 -8.74
C ILE A 87 -14.98 8.90 -8.97
N GLU A 88 -15.61 9.90 -8.36
CA GLU A 88 -15.15 11.29 -8.39
C GLU A 88 -14.41 11.62 -7.08
N GLY A 89 -13.18 12.14 -7.18
CA GLY A 89 -12.36 12.49 -6.02
C GLY A 89 -10.89 12.63 -6.36
N ASP A 90 -10.06 12.84 -5.32
CA ASP A 90 -8.60 12.80 -5.46
C ASP A 90 -8.14 11.38 -5.81
N ASN A 91 -7.37 11.24 -6.90
CA ASN A 91 -6.92 9.96 -7.42
C ASN A 91 -6.14 9.13 -6.37
N LEU A 92 -5.28 9.76 -5.57
CA LEU A 92 -4.49 9.04 -4.57
C LEU A 92 -5.40 8.46 -3.47
N GLU A 93 -6.37 9.24 -3.00
CA GLU A 93 -7.30 8.80 -1.96
C GLU A 93 -8.27 7.73 -2.50
N VAL A 94 -8.74 7.87 -3.73
CA VAL A 94 -9.54 6.85 -4.43
C VAL A 94 -8.77 5.53 -4.54
N LEU A 95 -7.51 5.58 -4.98
CA LEU A 95 -6.66 4.38 -5.09
C LEU A 95 -6.43 3.71 -3.73
N LYS A 96 -6.21 4.49 -2.66
CA LYS A 96 -6.09 3.95 -1.29
C LYS A 96 -7.36 3.24 -0.83
N LEU A 97 -8.54 3.81 -1.10
CA LEU A 97 -9.83 3.20 -0.74
C LEU A 97 -10.09 1.90 -1.50
N LEU A 98 -9.76 1.87 -2.80
CA LEU A 98 -9.87 0.67 -3.62
C LEU A 98 -8.94 -0.44 -3.12
N GLN A 99 -7.72 -0.10 -2.70
CA GLN A 99 -6.78 -1.08 -2.15
C GLN A 99 -7.32 -1.77 -0.89
N MET A 100 -8.09 -1.07 -0.05
CA MET A 100 -8.75 -1.67 1.11
C MET A 100 -9.89 -2.62 0.72
N ARG A 101 -10.66 -2.24 -0.30
CA ARG A 101 -11.75 -3.03 -0.85
C ARG A 101 -11.19 -3.99 -1.89
N LYS A 102 -10.38 -4.98 -1.49
CA LYS A 102 -10.03 -6.14 -2.34
C LYS A 102 -11.26 -7.04 -2.60
N LYS A 103 -12.23 -6.50 -3.34
CA LYS A 103 -13.30 -7.24 -4.02
C LYS A 103 -13.34 -6.74 -5.45
N GLU A 104 -13.49 -7.70 -6.37
CA GLU A 104 -13.41 -7.58 -7.83
C GLU A 104 -14.11 -6.34 -8.41
N CYS A 105 -13.42 -5.19 -8.49
CA CYS A 105 -13.84 -4.08 -9.33
C CYS A 105 -13.19 -4.28 -10.71
N LYS A 106 -13.95 -4.87 -11.65
CA LYS A 106 -13.41 -5.36 -12.93
C LYS A 106 -13.11 -4.26 -13.95
N LYS A 107 -13.64 -3.04 -13.78
CA LYS A 107 -13.26 -1.86 -14.57
C LYS A 107 -13.59 -0.56 -13.85
N ILE A 108 -12.63 0.36 -13.83
CA ILE A 108 -12.78 1.69 -13.23
C ILE A 108 -12.40 2.71 -14.30
N LEU A 109 -13.30 3.64 -14.57
CA LEU A 109 -13.06 4.77 -15.46
C LEU A 109 -12.80 6.00 -14.57
N MET A 110 -11.57 6.51 -14.58
CA MET A 110 -11.21 7.76 -13.89
C MET A 110 -10.87 8.81 -14.94
N THR A 111 -11.48 9.98 -14.84
CA THR A 111 -11.15 11.13 -15.69
C THR A 111 -10.42 12.16 -14.83
N ILE A 112 -9.18 12.47 -15.20
CA ILE A 112 -8.43 13.61 -14.65
C ILE A 112 -8.99 14.85 -15.36
N LYS A 113 -9.58 15.78 -14.61
CA LYS A 113 -9.83 17.14 -15.10
C LYS A 113 -8.55 17.96 -15.04
#